data_AF-A0A0M0LA30-F1
#
_entry.id   AF-A0A0M0LA30-F1
#
_cell.length_a   1.000
_cell.length_b   1.000
_cell.length_c   1.000
_cell.angle_alpha   90.00
_cell.angle_beta   90.00
_cell.angle_gamma   90.00
#
_symmetry.space_group_name_H-M   'P 1'
#
loop_
_entity.id
_entity.type
_entity.pdbx_description
1 polymer ?
#
loop_
_entity_poly.entity_id
_entity_poly.type
_entity_poly.pdbx_seq_one_letter_code
_entity_poly.pdbx_strand_id
1 'polypeptide(L)'
;MPDKELIAKAQSGDLESYSLLMQLHHRTVEKFAFQCGVHVHDIPDVTQEVFIKLYRFLHQFNHERFTTWLYKITLNATRDYYRKETREVAKEHRLSQNSSKHTYTPSAEERILIFEEDQELHIAILQLDGKYRHPIVLFYFHELTYEQIADVLNISLPSVKTRLLRAKEQLKRELSKIGGTNNGR
;
A
#
# COMPACT_ATOMS: atom_id res chain seq x y z
N MET A 1 -17.57 18.23 -8.01
CA MET A 1 -18.35 17.93 -6.79
C MET A 1 -17.35 17.61 -5.68
N PRO A 2 -17.41 18.24 -4.50
CA PRO A 2 -16.48 17.97 -3.41
C PRO A 2 -16.68 16.55 -2.83
N ASP A 3 -15.61 15.87 -2.43
CA ASP A 3 -15.65 14.51 -1.84
C ASP A 3 -16.71 14.37 -0.75
N LYS A 4 -16.87 15.38 0.10
CA LYS A 4 -17.84 15.40 1.20
C LYS A 4 -19.29 15.20 0.72
N GLU A 5 -19.65 15.80 -0.41
CA GLU A 5 -20.99 15.66 -0.98
C GLU A 5 -21.18 14.27 -1.60
N LEU A 6 -20.14 13.73 -2.25
CA LEU A 6 -20.17 12.38 -2.84
C LEU A 6 -20.33 11.33 -1.76
N ILE A 7 -19.57 11.46 -0.67
CA ILE A 7 -19.65 10.57 0.48
C ILE A 7 -21.04 10.61 1.08
N ALA A 8 -21.63 11.79 1.30
CA ALA A 8 -22.97 11.90 1.88
C ALA A 8 -24.05 11.22 1.02
N LYS A 9 -24.02 11.40 -0.30
CA LYS A 9 -24.94 10.72 -1.21
C LYS A 9 -24.70 9.21 -1.24
N ALA A 10 -23.45 8.78 -1.34
CA ALA A 10 -23.09 7.37 -1.29
C ALA A 10 -23.52 6.70 0.03
N GLN A 11 -23.43 7.40 1.17
CA GLN A 11 -23.93 6.94 2.47
C GLN A 11 -25.45 6.78 2.50
N SER A 12 -26.19 7.60 1.73
CA SER A 12 -27.65 7.47 1.57
C SER A 12 -28.09 6.38 0.59
N GLY A 13 -27.14 5.63 0.00
CA GLY A 13 -27.42 4.54 -0.93
C GLY A 13 -27.38 4.91 -2.41
N ASP A 14 -26.91 6.11 -2.75
CA ASP A 14 -26.75 6.55 -4.14
C ASP A 14 -25.57 5.81 -4.80
N LEU A 15 -25.90 4.86 -5.67
CA LEU A 15 -24.91 3.98 -6.32
C LEU A 15 -24.00 4.73 -7.31
N GLU A 16 -24.50 5.78 -7.95
CA GLU A 16 -23.70 6.59 -8.87
C GLU A 16 -22.61 7.37 -8.13
N SER A 17 -22.96 7.98 -7.00
CA SER A 17 -22.02 8.69 -6.12
C SER A 17 -21.00 7.74 -5.53
N TYR A 18 -21.40 6.52 -5.17
CA TYR A 18 -20.48 5.48 -4.74
C TYR A 18 -19.52 5.06 -5.86
N SER A 19 -20.02 4.81 -7.07
CA SER A 19 -19.20 4.48 -8.24
C SER A 19 -18.19 5.59 -8.56
N LEU A 20 -18.61 6.85 -8.51
CA LEU A 20 -17.72 7.99 -8.73
C LEU A 20 -16.66 8.11 -7.64
N LEU A 21 -17.03 7.86 -6.37
CA LEU A 21 -16.08 7.81 -5.26
C LEU A 21 -15.04 6.70 -5.47
N MET A 22 -15.45 5.52 -5.92
CA MET A 22 -14.53 4.44 -6.27
C MET A 22 -13.57 4.87 -7.39
N GLN A 23 -14.09 5.42 -8.48
CA GLN A 23 -13.30 5.85 -9.63
C GLN A 23 -12.24 6.90 -9.25
N LEU A 24 -12.61 7.89 -8.42
CA LEU A 24 -11.70 8.93 -7.95
C LEU A 24 -10.53 8.37 -7.14
N HIS A 25 -10.74 7.28 -6.41
CA HIS A 25 -9.74 6.74 -5.49
C HIS A 25 -9.12 5.41 -5.94
N HIS A 26 -9.56 4.84 -7.07
CA HIS A 26 -9.06 3.57 -7.60
C HIS A 26 -7.53 3.56 -7.73
N ARG A 27 -6.99 4.58 -8.41
CA ARG A 27 -5.55 4.68 -8.64
C ARG A 27 -4.76 4.82 -7.33
N THR A 28 -5.30 5.56 -6.36
CA THR A 28 -4.68 5.71 -5.04
C THR A 28 -4.60 4.38 -4.29
N VAL A 29 -5.67 3.57 -4.35
CA VAL A 29 -5.72 2.24 -3.72
C VAL A 29 -4.72 1.30 -4.38
N GLU A 30 -4.70 1.21 -5.71
CA GLU A 30 -3.76 0.36 -6.45
C GLU A 30 -2.31 0.71 -6.13
N LYS A 31 -1.96 1.99 -6.24
CA LYS A 31 -0.60 2.47 -5.95
C LYS A 31 -0.19 2.17 -4.52
N PHE A 32 -1.05 2.45 -3.56
CA PHE A 32 -0.71 2.22 -2.17
C PHE A 32 -0.56 0.73 -1.86
N ALA A 33 -1.42 -0.14 -2.40
CA ALA A 33 -1.29 -1.58 -2.26
C ALA A 33 0.02 -2.09 -2.86
N PHE A 34 0.40 -1.59 -4.04
CA PHE A 34 1.66 -1.92 -4.70
C PHE A 34 2.87 -1.48 -3.88
N GLN A 35 2.88 -0.25 -3.38
CA GLN A 35 3.94 0.28 -2.51
C GLN A 35 4.01 -0.43 -1.15
N CYS A 36 2.90 -1.03 -0.69
CA CYS A 36 2.91 -1.90 0.47
C CYS A 36 3.49 -3.29 0.16
N GLY A 37 3.66 -3.63 -1.11
CA GLY A 37 4.34 -4.83 -1.61
C GLY A 37 3.43 -5.94 -2.13
N VAL A 38 2.15 -5.66 -2.37
CA VAL A 38 1.24 -6.62 -3.01
C VAL A 38 1.75 -6.89 -4.43
N HIS A 39 1.83 -8.15 -4.82
CA HIS A 39 2.25 -8.51 -6.18
C HIS A 39 1.27 -7.94 -7.20
N VAL A 40 1.74 -7.46 -8.35
CA VAL A 40 0.86 -6.72 -9.27
C VAL A 40 -0.28 -7.53 -9.83
N HIS A 41 -0.10 -8.83 -10.01
CA HIS A 41 -1.20 -9.71 -10.42
C HIS A 41 -2.32 -9.82 -9.37
N ASP A 42 -2.02 -9.55 -8.09
CA ASP A 42 -2.97 -9.58 -6.99
C ASP A 42 -3.54 -8.18 -6.64
N ILE A 43 -3.01 -7.11 -7.24
CA ILE A 43 -3.48 -5.74 -6.99
C ILE A 43 -4.97 -5.56 -7.32
N PRO A 44 -5.50 -6.08 -8.45
CA PRO A 44 -6.93 -5.96 -8.75
C PRO A 44 -7.81 -6.61 -7.66
N ASP A 45 -7.42 -7.79 -7.18
CA ASP A 45 -8.16 -8.53 -6.14
C ASP A 45 -8.13 -7.80 -4.80
N VAL A 46 -6.96 -7.31 -4.38
CA VAL A 46 -6.84 -6.50 -3.16
C VAL A 46 -7.64 -5.21 -3.28
N THR A 47 -7.60 -4.55 -4.43
CA THR A 47 -8.34 -3.30 -4.70
C THR A 47 -9.85 -3.55 -4.64
N GLN A 48 -10.32 -4.64 -5.22
CA GLN A 48 -11.72 -5.04 -5.15
C GLN A 48 -12.15 -5.27 -3.69
N GLU A 49 -11.37 -6.00 -2.90
CA GLU A 49 -11.67 -6.23 -1.48
C GLU A 49 -11.71 -4.92 -0.68
N VAL A 50 -10.82 -3.97 -0.98
CA VAL A 50 -10.86 -2.62 -0.39
C VAL A 50 -12.19 -1.94 -0.68
N PHE A 51 -12.64 -1.93 -1.93
CA PHE A 51 -13.88 -1.27 -2.29
C PHE A 51 -15.11 -1.99 -1.75
N ILE A 52 -15.12 -3.32 -1.69
CA ILE A 52 -16.17 -4.09 -1.01
C ILE A 52 -16.25 -3.70 0.47
N LYS A 53 -15.12 -3.62 1.17
CA LYS A 53 -15.08 -3.16 2.57
C LYS A 53 -15.51 -1.70 2.70
N LEU A 54 -15.08 -0.84 1.77
CA LEU A 54 -15.50 0.55 1.73
C LEU A 54 -17.03 0.63 1.65
N TYR A 55 -17.65 -0.06 0.69
CA TYR A 55 -19.11 -0.09 0.54
C TYR A 55 -19.80 -0.53 1.83
N ARG A 56 -19.35 -1.65 2.41
CA ARG A 56 -19.93 -2.23 3.62
C ARG A 56 -19.87 -1.28 4.82
N PHE A 57 -18.78 -0.53 4.97
CA PHE A 57 -18.55 0.29 6.17
C PHE A 57 -18.75 1.79 5.93
N LEU A 58 -19.09 2.25 4.71
CA LEU A 58 -19.19 3.67 4.38
C LEU A 58 -20.18 4.42 5.27
N HIS A 59 -21.27 3.76 5.66
CA HIS A 59 -22.28 4.30 6.58
C HIS A 59 -21.73 4.64 7.99
N GLN A 60 -20.59 4.08 8.39
CA GLN A 60 -19.96 4.31 9.70
C GLN A 60 -18.94 5.46 9.68
N PHE A 61 -18.52 5.89 8.48
CA PHE A 61 -17.59 6.99 8.32
C PHE A 61 -18.25 8.29 8.81
N ASN A 62 -17.64 8.94 9.81
CA ASN A 62 -18.29 10.09 10.45
C ASN A 62 -17.44 11.37 10.47
N HIS A 63 -16.13 11.36 10.77
CA HIS A 63 -15.40 12.63 11.01
C HIS A 63 -13.89 12.64 10.72
N GLU A 64 -13.29 11.57 10.18
CA GLU A 64 -11.89 11.60 9.76
C GLU A 64 -11.75 12.00 8.29
N ARG A 65 -10.54 12.37 7.83
CA ARG A 65 -10.33 12.61 6.40
C ARG A 65 -10.60 11.30 5.64
N PHE A 66 -11.46 11.34 4.63
CA PHE A 66 -11.85 10.14 3.89
C PHE A 66 -10.65 9.35 3.36
N THR A 67 -9.63 10.04 2.86
CA THR A 67 -8.39 9.42 2.39
C THR A 67 -7.66 8.67 3.51
N THR A 68 -7.60 9.21 4.74
CA THR A 68 -7.01 8.53 5.90
C THR A 68 -7.76 7.23 6.20
N TRP A 69 -9.09 7.27 6.16
CA TRP A 69 -9.91 6.06 6.36
C TRP A 69 -9.69 5.04 5.25
N LEU A 70 -9.60 5.48 4.00
CA LEU A 70 -9.30 4.62 2.86
C LEU A 70 -7.92 3.96 3.00
N TYR A 71 -6.88 4.69 3.39
CA TYR A 71 -5.55 4.10 3.66
C TYR A 71 -5.60 3.04 4.76
N LYS A 72 -6.41 3.23 5.82
CA LYS A 72 -6.62 2.20 6.84
C LYS A 72 -7.25 0.93 6.25
N ILE A 73 -8.28 1.08 5.42
CA ILE A 73 -8.95 -0.05 4.77
C ILE A 73 -7.96 -0.78 3.84
N THR A 74 -7.22 -0.05 3.01
CA THR A 74 -6.23 -0.61 2.09
C THR A 74 -5.12 -1.35 2.84
N LEU A 75 -4.56 -0.74 3.88
CA LEU A 75 -3.52 -1.38 4.68
C LEU A 75 -4.01 -2.67 5.34
N ASN A 76 -5.26 -2.69 5.81
CA ASN A 76 -5.86 -3.90 6.38
C ASN A 76 -6.11 -4.97 5.31
N ALA A 77 -6.54 -4.60 4.10
CA ALA A 77 -6.67 -5.54 2.98
C ALA A 77 -5.32 -6.13 2.57
N THR A 78 -4.26 -5.32 2.50
CA THR A 78 -2.90 -5.82 2.24
C THR A 78 -2.40 -6.77 3.34
N ARG A 79 -2.70 -6.50 4.61
CA ARG A 79 -2.38 -7.43 5.71
C ARG A 79 -3.15 -8.75 5.61
N ASP A 80 -4.42 -8.69 5.23
CA ASP A 80 -5.25 -9.88 5.01
C ASP A 80 -4.73 -10.73 3.85
N TYR A 81 -4.28 -10.07 2.78
CA TYR A 81 -3.59 -10.70 1.64
C TYR A 81 -2.36 -11.48 2.09
N TYR A 82 -1.40 -10.85 2.78
CA TYR A 82 -0.20 -11.55 3.25
C TYR A 82 -0.49 -12.66 4.27
N ARG A 83 -1.53 -12.50 5.09
CA ARG A 83 -1.98 -13.56 6.00
C ARG A 83 -2.50 -14.77 5.22
N LYS A 84 -3.16 -14.57 4.08
CA LYS A 84 -3.61 -15.64 3.19
C LYS A 84 -2.42 -16.30 2.48
N GLU A 85 -1.53 -15.51 1.87
CA GLU A 85 -0.33 -16.00 1.19
C GLU A 85 0.55 -16.85 2.12
N THR A 86 0.81 -16.38 3.35
CA THR A 86 1.58 -17.14 4.36
C THR A 86 0.95 -18.50 4.67
N ARG A 87 -0.39 -18.58 4.74
CA ARG A 87 -1.11 -19.84 4.99
C ARG A 87 -1.03 -20.77 3.79
N GLU A 88 -1.06 -20.24 2.58
CA GLU A 88 -0.94 -21.01 1.34
C GLU A 88 0.47 -21.58 1.16
N VAL A 89 1.51 -20.75 1.36
CA VAL A 89 2.91 -21.19 1.37
C VAL A 89 3.16 -22.26 2.44
N ALA A 90 2.59 -22.09 3.65
CA ALA A 90 2.70 -23.10 4.70
C ALA A 90 1.98 -24.42 4.35
N LYS A 91 0.94 -24.38 3.52
CA LYS A 91 0.24 -25.57 3.01
C LYS A 91 1.05 -26.24 1.89
N GLU A 92 1.64 -25.46 0.99
CA GLU A 92 2.47 -25.95 -0.10
C GLU A 92 3.78 -26.58 0.39
N HIS A 93 4.45 -25.98 1.38
CA HIS A 93 5.61 -26.57 2.04
C HIS A 93 5.32 -27.90 2.74
N ARG A 94 4.06 -28.15 3.14
CA ARG A 94 3.64 -29.45 3.67
C ARG A 94 3.40 -30.49 2.57
N LEU A 95 3.30 -30.06 1.31
CA LEU A 95 2.92 -30.88 0.16
C LEU A 95 4.05 -31.09 -0.85
N SER A 96 5.11 -30.26 -0.87
CA SER A 96 6.27 -30.49 -1.73
C SER A 96 7.58 -29.90 -1.18
N GLN A 97 8.68 -30.59 -1.47
CA GLN A 97 10.07 -30.12 -1.34
C GLN A 97 10.56 -29.80 -2.75
N ASN A 98 10.40 -28.55 -3.20
CA ASN A 98 11.26 -27.91 -4.19
C ASN A 98 10.72 -26.52 -4.51
N SER A 99 11.49 -25.48 -4.26
CA SER A 99 11.26 -24.17 -4.88
C SER A 99 12.56 -23.67 -5.49
N SER A 100 12.59 -23.65 -6.81
CA SER A 100 13.62 -23.01 -7.63
C SER A 100 13.51 -21.49 -7.48
N LYS A 101 14.64 -20.81 -7.24
CA LYS A 101 14.74 -19.35 -7.31
C LYS A 101 14.33 -18.87 -8.70
N HIS A 102 13.20 -18.18 -8.80
CA HIS A 102 12.82 -17.44 -10.00
C HIS A 102 13.52 -16.07 -10.00
N THR A 103 14.12 -15.73 -11.13
CA THR A 103 14.63 -14.39 -11.40
C THR A 103 13.43 -13.46 -11.61
N TYR A 104 13.29 -12.42 -10.78
CA TYR A 104 12.20 -11.46 -10.88
C TYR A 104 12.33 -10.64 -12.17
N THR A 105 11.33 -10.72 -13.04
CA THR A 105 11.20 -9.89 -14.25
C THR A 105 9.86 -9.16 -14.20
N PRO A 106 9.84 -7.81 -14.23
CA PRO A 106 8.59 -7.07 -14.08
C PRO A 106 7.57 -7.37 -15.19
N SER A 107 6.29 -7.52 -14.85
CA SER A 107 5.19 -7.56 -15.85
C SER A 107 5.05 -6.21 -16.59
N ALA A 108 4.23 -6.15 -17.65
CA ALA A 108 3.94 -4.88 -18.33
C ALA A 108 3.15 -3.92 -17.41
N GLU A 109 2.22 -4.42 -16.61
CA GLU A 109 1.51 -3.60 -15.62
C GLU A 109 2.44 -3.15 -14.49
N GLU A 110 3.35 -4.03 -14.03
CA GLU A 110 4.40 -3.69 -13.08
C GLU A 110 5.27 -2.57 -13.61
N ARG A 111 5.67 -2.64 -14.88
CA ARG A 111 6.47 -1.58 -15.49
C ARG A 111 5.76 -0.24 -15.50
N ILE A 112 4.43 -0.17 -15.63
CA ILE A 112 3.71 1.11 -15.58
C ILE A 112 3.74 1.69 -14.16
N LEU A 113 3.44 0.88 -13.15
CA LEU A 113 3.50 1.30 -11.74
C LEU A 113 4.94 1.65 -11.30
N ILE A 114 5.90 0.83 -11.70
CA ILE A 114 7.33 1.02 -11.45
C ILE A 114 7.87 2.22 -12.22
N PHE A 115 7.43 2.49 -13.45
CA PHE A 115 7.89 3.63 -14.26
C PHE A 115 7.33 4.96 -13.76
N GLU A 116 6.14 4.95 -13.16
CA GLU A 116 5.64 6.10 -12.40
C GLU A 116 6.46 6.36 -11.13
N GLU A 117 7.25 5.37 -10.69
CA GLU A 117 8.16 5.44 -9.56
C GLU A 117 9.63 5.34 -10.04
N ASP A 118 10.59 5.47 -9.12
CA ASP A 118 11.96 5.09 -9.41
C ASP A 118 12.13 3.60 -9.05
N GLN A 119 12.50 2.76 -10.03
CA GLN A 119 12.55 1.30 -9.84
C GLN A 119 13.50 0.88 -8.72
N GLU A 120 14.66 1.53 -8.63
CA GLU A 120 15.65 1.24 -7.59
C GLU A 120 15.11 1.61 -6.20
N LEU A 121 14.47 2.78 -6.09
CA LEU A 121 13.80 3.21 -4.87
C LEU A 121 12.67 2.27 -4.46
N HIS A 122 11.83 1.83 -5.40
CA HIS A 122 10.74 0.90 -5.13
C HIS A 122 11.27 -0.42 -4.54
N ILE A 123 12.27 -1.01 -5.19
CA ILE A 123 12.92 -2.25 -4.72
C ILE A 123 13.52 -2.05 -3.32
N ALA A 124 14.21 -0.92 -3.07
CA ALA A 124 14.79 -0.61 -1.77
C ALA A 124 13.71 -0.46 -0.67
N ILE A 125 12.57 0.15 -0.98
CA ILE A 125 11.42 0.28 -0.07
C ILE A 125 10.83 -1.09 0.27
N LEU A 126 10.73 -2.00 -0.71
CA LEU A 126 10.25 -3.37 -0.47
C LEU A 126 11.19 -4.20 0.41
N GLN A 127 12.47 -3.84 0.55
CA GLN A 127 13.37 -4.50 1.51
C GLN A 127 13.11 -4.08 2.97
N LEU A 128 12.39 -2.99 3.21
CA LEU A 128 12.06 -2.55 4.56
C LEU A 128 10.99 -3.43 5.20
N ASP A 129 11.12 -3.72 6.50
CA ASP A 129 10.01 -4.23 7.32
C ASP A 129 8.82 -3.27 7.22
N GLY A 130 7.60 -3.81 7.14
CA GLY A 130 6.36 -3.05 7.09
C GLY A 130 6.28 -1.91 8.12
N LYS A 131 6.79 -2.10 9.35
CA LYS A 131 6.78 -1.03 10.37
C LYS A 131 7.57 0.23 9.96
N TYR A 132 8.51 0.12 9.03
CA TYR A 132 9.30 1.20 8.45
C TYR A 132 8.81 1.58 7.05
N ARG A 133 8.37 0.59 6.26
CA ARG A 133 7.80 0.78 4.91
C ARG A 133 6.54 1.64 4.91
N HIS A 134 5.51 1.29 5.69
CA HIS A 134 4.24 2.01 5.62
C HIS A 134 4.36 3.51 5.98
N PRO A 135 5.06 3.92 7.06
CA PRO A 135 5.26 5.34 7.33
C PRO A 135 5.97 6.07 6.19
N ILE A 136 7.01 5.47 5.59
CA ILE A 136 7.78 6.15 4.55
C ILE A 136 6.98 6.31 3.26
N VAL A 137 6.20 5.30 2.90
CA VAL A 137 5.27 5.34 1.77
C VAL A 137 4.20 6.42 1.97
N LEU A 138 3.52 6.41 3.13
CA LEU A 138 2.48 7.38 3.43
C LEU A 138 3.00 8.83 3.46
N PHE A 139 4.22 9.05 3.94
CA PHE A 139 4.81 10.38 4.01
C PHE A 139 5.30 10.90 2.65
N TYR A 140 6.08 10.10 1.91
CA TYR A 140 6.76 10.57 0.71
C TYR A 140 5.96 10.42 -0.58
N PHE A 141 5.10 9.41 -0.67
CA PHE A 141 4.35 9.11 -1.90
C PHE A 141 2.91 9.62 -1.84
N HIS A 142 2.36 9.72 -0.63
CA HIS A 142 0.97 10.16 -0.41
C HIS A 142 0.86 11.47 0.36
N GLU A 143 1.99 12.07 0.74
CA GLU A 143 2.08 13.41 1.35
C GLU A 143 1.25 13.58 2.64
N LEU A 144 1.07 12.49 3.40
CA LEU A 144 0.35 12.57 4.67
C LEU A 144 1.17 13.29 5.75
N THR A 145 0.49 14.05 6.60
CA THR A 145 1.12 14.61 7.81
C THR A 145 1.43 13.52 8.82
N TYR A 146 2.29 13.81 9.79
CA TYR A 146 2.64 12.84 10.82
C TYR A 146 1.43 12.41 11.67
N GLU A 147 0.48 13.31 11.89
CA GLU A 147 -0.79 13.04 12.59
C GLU A 147 -1.66 12.08 11.77
N GLN A 148 -1.80 12.33 10.47
CA GLN A 148 -2.54 11.42 9.58
C GLN A 148 -1.88 10.04 9.53
N ILE A 149 -0.55 9.96 9.48
CA ILE A 149 0.17 8.68 9.52
C ILE A 149 -0.03 7.96 10.85
N ALA A 150 0.00 8.69 11.97
CA ALA A 150 -0.29 8.15 13.30
C ALA A 150 -1.69 7.51 13.33
N ASP A 151 -2.67 8.19 12.76
CA ASP A 151 -4.04 7.70 12.64
C ASP A 151 -4.12 6.46 11.75
N VAL A 152 -3.58 6.50 10.52
CA VAL A 152 -3.60 5.37 9.57
C VAL A 152 -2.97 4.12 10.18
N LEU A 153 -1.82 4.28 10.84
CA LEU A 153 -1.05 3.16 11.37
C LEU A 153 -1.47 2.75 12.79
N ASN A 154 -2.36 3.52 13.43
CA ASN A 154 -2.76 3.38 14.83
C ASN A 154 -1.54 3.32 15.78
N ILE A 155 -0.67 4.33 15.70
CA ILE A 155 0.53 4.47 16.54
C ILE A 155 0.69 5.91 17.03
N SER A 156 1.52 6.13 18.06
CA SER A 156 1.75 7.48 18.58
C SER A 156 2.57 8.36 17.62
N LEU A 157 2.34 9.68 17.64
CA LEU A 157 3.11 10.66 16.86
C LEU A 157 4.64 10.54 17.06
N PRO A 158 5.17 10.33 18.29
CA PRO A 158 6.60 10.05 18.48
C PRO A 158 7.08 8.76 17.79
N SER A 159 6.22 7.74 17.72
CA SER A 159 6.52 6.49 17.01
C SER A 159 6.62 6.72 15.50
N VAL A 160 5.78 7.58 14.92
CA VAL A 160 5.86 7.98 13.51
C VAL A 160 7.23 8.60 13.21
N LYS A 161 7.63 9.62 13.99
CA LYS A 161 8.91 10.32 13.83
C LYS A 161 10.09 9.34 13.90
N THR A 162 10.09 8.46 14.91
CA THR A 162 11.17 7.47 15.11
C THR A 162 11.22 6.46 13.97
N ARG A 163 10.07 5.96 13.51
CA ARG A 163 10.01 4.99 12.41
C ARG A 163 10.45 5.60 11.10
N LEU A 164 10.05 6.85 10.80
CA LEU A 164 10.49 7.57 9.61
C LEU A 164 12.00 7.80 9.60
N LEU A 165 12.58 8.22 10.74
CA LEU A 165 14.03 8.40 10.85
C LEU A 165 14.77 7.08 10.54
N ARG A 166 14.38 5.99 11.21
CA ARG A 166 14.98 4.67 11.00
C ARG A 166 14.76 4.12 9.59
N ALA A 167 13.62 4.40 8.97
CA ALA A 167 13.32 4.02 7.60
C ALA A 167 14.28 4.72 6.62
N LYS A 168 14.49 6.04 6.78
CA LYS A 168 15.46 6.80 5.97
C LYS A 168 16.88 6.28 6.10
N GLU A 169 17.32 5.97 7.32
CA GLU A 169 18.65 5.40 7.57
C GLU A 169 18.81 4.03 6.89
N GLN A 170 17.78 3.19 6.90
CA GLN A 170 17.78 1.90 6.21
C GLN A 170 17.82 2.07 4.69
N LEU A 171 16.97 2.94 4.12
CA LEU A 171 16.99 3.21 2.69
C LEU A 171 18.32 3.75 2.22
N LYS A 172 18.94 4.68 2.97
CA LYS A 172 20.27 5.19 2.63
C LYS A 172 21.30 4.08 2.54
N ARG A 173 21.25 3.10 3.45
CA ARG A 173 22.15 1.94 3.40
C ARG A 173 21.85 1.03 2.20
N GLU A 174 20.59 0.72 1.93
CA GLU A 174 20.23 -0.14 0.79
C GLU A 174 20.55 0.51 -0.56
N LEU A 175 20.21 1.79 -0.75
CA LEU A 175 20.53 2.53 -1.98
C LEU A 175 22.04 2.70 -2.18
N SER A 176 22.84 2.84 -1.11
CA SER A 176 24.30 2.89 -1.24
C SER A 176 24.91 1.58 -1.76
N LYS A 177 24.29 0.43 -1.45
CA LYS A 177 24.72 -0.87 -1.99
C LYS A 177 24.38 -0.99 -3.47
N ILE A 178 23.20 -0.54 -3.87
CA ILE A 178 22.71 -0.58 -5.26
C ILE A 178 23.52 0.37 -6.16
N GLY A 179 23.77 1.61 -5.71
CA GLY A 179 24.58 2.60 -6.42
C GLY A 179 26.08 2.26 -6.49
N GLY A 180 26.60 1.49 -5.52
CA GLY A 180 27.98 0.98 -5.56
C GLY A 180 28.24 -0.04 -6.67
N THR A 181 27.20 -0.72 -7.16
CA THR A 181 27.29 -1.70 -8.25
C THR A 181 27.24 -1.07 -9.65
N ASN A 182 26.81 0.19 -9.80
CA ASN A 182 26.66 0.86 -11.10
C ASN A 182 27.82 1.81 -11.47
N ASN A 183 28.76 2.10 -10.56
CA ASN A 183 29.92 2.97 -10.84
C ASN A 183 31.18 2.21 -11.31
N GLY A 184 30.99 1.04 -11.92
CA GLY A 184 32.07 0.20 -12.43
C GLY A 184 31.81 -0.27 -13.86
N ARG A 185 31.66 0.66 -14.80
CA ARG A 185 31.90 0.44 -16.24
C ARG A 185 32.05 1.77 -16.99
#